data_AF-A0A7V9K7G7-F1
#
_entry.id   AF-A0A7V9K7G7-F1
#
_cell.length_a   1.000
_cell.length_b   1.000
_cell.length_c   1.000
_cell.angle_alpha   90.00
_cell.angle_beta   90.00
_cell.angle_gamma   90.00
#
_symmetry.space_group_name_H-M   'P 1'
#
loop_
_entity.id
_entity.type
_entity.pdbx_description
1 polymer ?
#
loop_
_entity_poly.entity_id
_entity_poly.type
_entity_poly.pdbx_seq_one_letter_code
_entity_poly.pdbx_strand_id
1 'polypeptide(L)' 'MGIKILEATAERVVGVLPVLGNTQPSGLLHGGASCVLAESLGSIGATLHAGPDRVAVGVDINATHHRAARGGVV' A
#
# COMPACT_ATOMS: atom_id res chain seq x y z
N MET A 1 2.06 -6.91 -7.64
CA MET A 1 1.27 -6.03 -6.76
C MET A 1 -0.22 -6.13 -7.11
N GLY A 2 -0.84 -7.29 -6.88
CA GLY A 2 -2.29 -7.49 -7.05
C GLY A 2 -3.08 -6.88 -5.90
N ILE A 3 -2.97 -5.55 -5.73
CA ILE A 3 -3.61 -4.81 -4.64
C ILE A 3 -5.13 -4.92 -4.78
N LYS A 4 -5.81 -5.20 -3.66
CA LYS A 4 -7.27 -5.18 -3.57
C LYS A 4 -7.68 -4.15 -2.54
N ILE A 5 -8.47 -3.17 -2.96
CA ILE A 5 -9.11 -2.22 -2.06
C ILE A 5 -10.35 -2.90 -1.47
N LEU A 6 -10.42 -2.94 -0.15
CA LEU A 6 -11.53 -3.53 0.60
C LEU A 6 -12.48 -2.44 1.12
N GLU A 7 -11.94 -1.26 1.40
CA GLU A 7 -12.68 -0.10 1.88
C GLU A 7 -11.97 1.18 1.42
N ALA A 8 -12.72 2.19 1.00
CA ALA A 8 -12.17 3.48 0.64
C ALA A 8 -13.17 4.60 0.96
N THR A 9 -12.82 5.40 1.96
CA THR A 9 -13.53 6.60 2.41
C THR A 9 -12.51 7.71 2.66
N ALA A 10 -12.97 8.94 2.91
CA ALA A 10 -12.07 10.05 3.24
C ALA A 10 -11.40 9.86 4.62
N GLU A 11 -12.00 9.05 5.49
CA GLU A 11 -11.55 8.79 6.86
C GLU A 11 -10.69 7.53 6.97
N ARG A 12 -10.90 6.56 6.08
CA ARG A 12 -10.24 5.25 6.14
C ARG A 12 -10.16 4.57 4.77
N VAL A 13 -8.97 4.07 4.47
CA VAL A 13 -8.72 3.21 3.30
C VAL A 13 -8.09 1.92 3.78
N VAL A 14 -8.65 0.80 3.35
CA VAL A 14 -8.15 -0.54 3.65
C VAL A 14 -7.90 -1.27 2.35
N GLY A 15 -6.71 -1.82 2.20
CA GLY A 15 -6.40 -2.71 1.09
C GLY A 15 -5.36 -3.74 1.48
N VAL A 16 -5.25 -4.76 0.65
CA VAL A 16 -4.35 -5.88 0.85
C VAL A 16 -3.55 -6.17 -0.41
N LEU A 17 -2.37 -6.76 -0.26
CA LEU A 17 -1.49 -7.20 -1.32
C LEU A 17 -1.01 -8.64 -1.04
N PRO A 18 -1.08 -9.56 -2.02
CA PRO A 18 -0.54 -10.91 -1.83
C PRO A 18 0.98 -10.88 -1.69
N VAL A 19 1.53 -11.65 -0.76
CA VAL A 19 2.98 -11.79 -0.63
C VAL A 19 3.57 -12.52 -1.84
N LEU A 20 2.87 -13.56 -2.31
CA LEU A 20 3.29 -14.31 -3.50
C LEU A 20 3.33 -13.41 -4.73
N GLY A 21 4.42 -13.48 -5.49
CA GLY A 21 4.66 -12.61 -6.64
C GLY A 21 5.07 -11.18 -6.28
N ASN A 22 5.20 -10.85 -4.99
CA ASN A 22 5.75 -9.58 -4.49
C ASN A 22 6.98 -9.82 -3.61
N THR A 23 7.62 -10.98 -3.77
CA THR A 23 8.80 -11.36 -3.00
C THR A 23 10.09 -10.82 -3.61
N GLN A 24 11.05 -10.48 -2.76
CA GLN A 24 12.45 -10.26 -3.14
C GLN A 24 13.17 -11.61 -3.39
N PRO A 25 14.40 -11.64 -3.95
CA PRO A 25 15.11 -12.88 -4.29
C PRO A 25 15.30 -13.88 -3.13
N SER A 26 15.27 -13.39 -1.88
CA SER A 26 15.32 -14.23 -0.67
C SER A 26 14.00 -14.96 -0.35
N GLY A 27 12.95 -14.79 -1.15
CA GLY A 27 11.63 -15.39 -0.94
C GLY A 27 10.79 -14.71 0.15
N LEU A 28 11.25 -13.58 0.69
CA LEU A 28 10.49 -12.74 1.61
C LEU A 28 9.70 -11.68 0.85
N LEU A 29 8.63 -11.13 1.43
CA LEU A 29 7.99 -9.93 0.90
C LEU A 29 9.04 -8.83 0.65
N HIS A 30 9.02 -8.25 -0.55
CA HIS A 30 9.87 -7.13 -0.89
C HIS A 30 9.45 -5.90 -0.08
N GLY A 31 10.37 -5.24 0.61
CA GLY A 31 10.04 -4.05 1.42
C GLY A 31 9.35 -2.95 0.62
N GLY A 32 9.85 -2.69 -0.58
CA GLY A 32 9.21 -1.80 -1.55
C GLY A 32 7.78 -2.20 -1.95
N ALA A 33 7.38 -3.47 -1.88
CA ALA A 33 5.98 -3.85 -2.13
C ALA A 33 5.06 -3.39 -0.99
N SER A 34 5.54 -3.39 0.26
CA SER A 34 4.84 -2.76 1.38
C SER A 34 4.74 -1.24 1.19
N CYS A 35 5.81 -0.59 0.72
CA CYS A 35 5.76 0.85 0.42
C CYS A 35 4.77 1.15 -0.71
N VAL A 36 4.73 0.35 -1.78
CA VAL A 36 3.76 0.52 -2.87
C VAL A 36 2.33 0.36 -2.37
N LEU A 37 2.05 -0.63 -1.51
CA LEU A 37 0.74 -0.76 -0.88
C LEU A 37 0.40 0.49 -0.05
N ALA A 38 1.30 0.91 0.85
CA ALA A 38 1.08 2.06 1.72
C ALA A 38 0.87 3.37 0.92
N GLU A 39 1.72 3.64 -0.07
CA GLU A 39 1.62 4.81 -0.94
C GLU A 39 0.31 4.81 -1.73
N SER A 40 -0.11 3.64 -2.23
CA SER A 40 -1.38 3.51 -2.96
C SER A 40 -2.57 3.84 -2.07
N LEU A 41 -2.64 3.26 -0.86
CA LEU A 41 -3.74 3.52 0.08
C LEU A 41 -3.74 4.97 0.58
N GLY A 42 -2.56 5.52 0.88
CA GLY A 42 -2.39 6.91 1.28
C GLY A 42 -2.84 7.90 0.19
N SER A 43 -2.43 7.66 -1.05
CA SER A 43 -2.82 8.50 -2.20
C SER A 43 -4.34 8.45 -2.46
N ILE A 44 -4.95 7.27 -2.37
CA ILE A 44 -6.41 7.11 -2.48
C ILE A 44 -7.12 7.90 -1.38
N GLY A 45 -6.69 7.75 -0.12
CA GLY A 45 -7.29 8.46 1.01
C GLY A 45 -7.15 9.97 0.88
N ALA A 46 -5.96 10.45 0.51
CA ALA A 46 -5.70 11.87 0.28
C ALA A 46 -6.57 12.45 -0.85
N THR A 47 -6.76 11.69 -1.94
CA THR A 47 -7.60 12.10 -3.07
C THR A 47 -9.08 12.17 -2.67
N LEU A 48 -9.57 11.16 -1.94
CA LEU A 48 -10.95 11.14 -1.43
C LEU A 48 -11.21 12.29 -0.45
N HIS A 49 -10.25 12.59 0.43
CA HIS A 49 -10.33 13.72 1.34
C HIS A 49 -10.28 15.07 0.61
N ALA A 50 -9.51 15.15 -0.48
CA ALA A 50 -9.43 16.36 -1.30
C ALA A 50 -10.69 16.58 -2.16
N GLY A 51 -11.41 15.54 -2.57
CA GLY A 51 -12.62 15.69 -3.40
C GLY A 51 -12.32 15.98 -4.89
N PRO A 52 -13.37 16.18 -5.71
CA PRO A 52 -13.34 15.91 -7.16
C PRO A 52 -12.44 16.83 -8.00
N ASP A 53 -12.14 18.05 -7.54
CA ASP A 53 -11.40 19.05 -8.32
C ASP A 53 -9.94 19.23 -7.87
N ARG A 54 -9.44 18.32 -7.04
CA ARG A 54 -8.09 18.38 -6.48
C ARG A 54 -7.36 17.07 -6.74
N VAL A 55 -6.05 17.19 -6.95
CA VAL A 55 -5.15 16.05 -7.12
C VAL A 55 -4.21 16.00 -5.94
N ALA A 56 -4.16 14.86 -5.26
CA ALA A 56 -3.16 14.57 -4.25
C ALA A 56 -1.95 13.89 -4.91
N VAL A 57 -0.75 14.31 -4.52
CA VAL A 57 0.51 13.70 -4.97
C VAL A 57 1.34 13.33 -3.75
N GLY A 58 1.94 12.14 -3.77
CA GLY A 58 2.90 11.72 -2.77
C GLY A 58 4.12 12.64 -2.79
N VAL A 59 4.54 13.12 -1.63
CA VAL A 59 5.73 13.98 -1.47
C VAL A 59 6.87 13.20 -0.84
N ASP A 60 6.57 12.41 0.20
CA ASP A 60 7.53 11.58 0.92
C ASP A 60 6.82 10.34 1.48
N ILE A 61 7.54 9.22 1.51
CA ILE A 61 7.15 8.03 2.25
C ILE A 61 8.39 7.43 2.91
N ASN A 62 8.24 7.03 4.17
CA ASN A 62 9.25 6.25 4.89
C ASN A 62 8.62 4.98 5.45
N ALA A 63 9.44 3.93 5.59
CA ALA A 63 9.01 2.67 6.15
C ALA A 63 10.15 2.02 6.95
N THR A 64 9.79 1.43 8.09
CA THR A 64 10.64 0.50 8.83
C THR A 64 10.01 -0.89 8.78
N HIS A 65 10.77 -1.88 8.31
CA HIS A 65 10.27 -3.25 8.18
C HIS A 65 10.56 -4.05 9.46
N HIS A 66 9.55 -4.18 10.33
CA HIS A 66 9.71 -4.84 11.63
C HIS A 66 9.77 -6.37 11.56
N ARG A 67 9.09 -7.00 10.59
CA ARG A 67 8.99 -8.46 10.50
C ARG A 67 8.89 -8.92 9.04
N ALA A 68 9.58 -10.01 8.74
CA ALA A 68 9.50 -10.66 7.44
C ALA A 68 8.16 -11.40 7.25
N ALA A 69 7.63 -11.35 6.03
CA ALA A 69 6.48 -12.15 5.59
C ALA A 69 6.91 -13.09 4.45
N ARG A 70 6.41 -14.34 4.47
CA ARG A 70 6.74 -15.39 3.48
C ARG A 70 5.54 -15.85 2.65
N GLY A 71 4.34 -15.46 3.02
CA GLY A 71 3.10 -15.91 2.37
C GLY A 71 1.88 -15.20 2.93
N GLY A 72 0.71 -15.50 2.36
CA GLY A 72 -0.54 -14.86 2.70
C GLY A 72 -0.73 -13.51 2.02
N VAL A 73 -1.54 -12.66 2.65
CA VAL A 73 -1.77 -11.27 2.26
C VAL A 73 -1.25 -10.35 3.36
N VAL A 74 -0.68 -9.22 2.96
CA VAL A 74 -0.36 -8.08 3.83
C VAL A 74 -1.31 -6.94 3.58
#